data_AF-A0A2E9EZA7-F1
#
_entry.id   AF-A0A2E9EZA7-F1
#
_cell.length_a   1.000
_cell.length_b   1.000
_cell.length_c   1.000
_cell.angle_alpha   90.00
_cell.angle_beta   90.00
_cell.angle_gamma   90.00
#
_symmetry.space_group_name_H-M   'P 1'
#
loop_
_entity.id
_entity.type
_entity.pdbx_description
1 polymer ?
#
loop_
_entity_poly.entity_id
_entity_poly.type
_entity_poly.pdbx_seq_one_letter_code
_entity_poly.pdbx_strand_id
1 'polypeptide(L)'
;MGAVHDFGALAVSLRNRGQTVGDVAGRVLAPRARLLFLSILFMALTIVLAIFGLVIASVFRMYPSAIFPCIIQIPIAIAIGTLIHKRGSNMLIPCILALLAMYLSVYFGNSGLLNSFNLALSKWSIITWVIVLLIYCYIASVLPVWTLLQPRDFINSLQLLSSIGLVMLGLIVAGIWGGQPTSGDARSHLEIIAPAARIGENAPEGAPWIFPFLFITIACGAISGFHCLVSSGTTSKQISSEKDAQFIGFGSMLTEGFLAVLVILACVAGLGLGTDFNGKTLVGEEAYMARYGSWGGAKGLASKIGAFVDGSANFLKALGISSAFAIALMGVFVASFAATTLDTACRLQRYVIQELASTMGSKNNLFKLFQNKHAATTLAVILAFSVAATPAPGADWSIQNAGKGGLNLWPLFGATNQLLAGLAFLVILFWMRRRKISLWFILIPAVFMLFLPGMAMIIELFREGGWIKKGNYLLVTFGIATLALEIWMIIEAVIAWPKVKGLIEEPIPDLTINSDAENEGGRSC
;
A
#
# COMPACT_ATOMS: atom_id res chain seq x y z
N MET A 1 -15.00 3.76 -8.14
CA MET A 1 -14.94 2.30 -7.95
C MET A 1 -14.43 1.95 -6.56
N GLY A 2 -13.21 2.36 -6.18
CA GLY A 2 -12.64 2.06 -4.86
C GLY A 2 -13.53 2.46 -3.67
N ALA A 3 -14.13 3.66 -3.69
CA ALA A 3 -14.94 4.10 -2.55
C ALA A 3 -16.15 3.18 -2.26
N VAL A 4 -16.80 2.67 -3.32
CA VAL A 4 -17.89 1.68 -3.19
C VAL A 4 -17.36 0.32 -2.75
N HIS A 5 -16.19 -0.06 -3.26
CA HIS A 5 -15.51 -1.30 -2.92
C HIS A 5 -15.16 -1.38 -1.42
N ASP A 6 -14.47 -0.37 -0.90
CA ASP A 6 -13.96 -0.35 0.48
C ASP A 6 -15.12 -0.20 1.47
N PHE A 7 -16.09 0.66 1.16
CA PHE A 7 -17.33 0.77 1.95
C PHE A 7 -18.13 -0.54 1.92
N GLY A 8 -18.26 -1.19 0.77
CA GLY A 8 -18.96 -2.46 0.63
C GLY A 8 -18.31 -3.57 1.46
N ALA A 9 -16.98 -3.67 1.42
CA ALA A 9 -16.22 -4.62 2.23
C ALA A 9 -16.36 -4.35 3.74
N LEU A 10 -16.32 -3.07 4.15
CA LEU A 10 -16.56 -2.66 5.53
C LEU A 10 -17.99 -3.04 5.98
N ALA A 11 -19.00 -2.69 5.20
CA ALA A 11 -20.40 -2.98 5.50
C ALA A 11 -20.69 -4.48 5.58
N VAL A 12 -20.13 -5.27 4.65
CA VAL A 12 -20.23 -6.73 4.68
C VAL A 12 -19.60 -7.28 5.94
N SER A 13 -18.41 -6.80 6.32
CA SER A 13 -17.73 -7.24 7.54
C SER A 13 -18.52 -6.87 8.80
N LEU A 14 -18.98 -5.63 8.93
CA LEU A 14 -19.78 -5.16 10.08
C LEU A 14 -21.05 -6.00 10.28
N ARG A 15 -21.77 -6.28 9.18
CA ARG A 15 -22.98 -7.10 9.20
C ARG A 15 -22.71 -8.61 9.33
N ASN A 16 -21.44 -8.99 9.46
CA ASN A 16 -20.97 -10.34 9.70
C ASN A 16 -20.05 -10.40 10.94
N ARG A 17 -20.34 -9.59 11.97
CA ARG A 17 -19.62 -9.56 13.26
C ARG A 17 -18.11 -9.28 13.13
N GLY A 18 -17.75 -8.38 12.21
CA GLY A 18 -16.36 -7.99 11.98
C GLY A 18 -15.48 -9.08 11.37
N GLN A 19 -16.06 -10.16 10.81
CA GLN A 19 -15.31 -11.19 10.08
C GLN A 19 -14.61 -10.61 8.86
N THR A 20 -13.45 -11.19 8.49
CA THR A 20 -12.71 -10.80 7.29
C THR A 20 -13.51 -11.14 6.03
N VAL A 21 -13.28 -10.42 4.95
CA VAL A 21 -13.93 -10.72 3.65
C VAL A 21 -13.64 -12.16 3.19
N GLY A 22 -12.46 -12.71 3.52
CA GLY A 22 -12.10 -14.10 3.23
C GLY A 22 -12.96 -15.12 3.97
N ASP A 23 -13.23 -14.90 5.27
CA ASP A 23 -14.12 -15.77 6.05
C ASP A 23 -15.57 -15.68 5.56
N VAL A 24 -16.03 -14.46 5.24
CA VAL A 24 -17.37 -14.25 4.71
C VAL A 24 -17.54 -14.93 3.34
N ALA A 25 -16.51 -14.95 2.50
CA ALA A 25 -16.51 -15.62 1.19
C ALA A 25 -16.94 -17.09 1.30
N GLY A 26 -16.47 -17.80 2.33
CA GLY A 26 -16.82 -19.20 2.57
C GLY A 26 -18.32 -19.45 2.79
N ARG A 27 -18.99 -18.52 3.49
CA ARG A 27 -20.42 -18.63 3.82
C ARG A 27 -21.32 -18.11 2.70
N VAL A 28 -20.91 -17.04 2.01
CA VAL A 28 -21.74 -16.42 0.97
C VAL A 28 -21.61 -17.09 -0.40
N LEU A 29 -20.43 -17.61 -0.76
CA LEU A 29 -20.18 -18.32 -2.02
C LEU A 29 -20.23 -19.84 -1.82
N ALA A 30 -19.15 -20.40 -1.27
CA ALA A 30 -18.93 -21.82 -1.06
C ALA A 30 -17.79 -22.05 -0.06
N PRO A 31 -17.78 -23.15 0.73
CA PRO A 31 -16.70 -23.41 1.69
C PRO A 31 -15.29 -23.43 1.06
N ARG A 32 -15.17 -23.92 -0.17
CA ARG A 32 -13.91 -23.94 -0.94
C ARG A 32 -13.41 -22.53 -1.29
N ALA A 33 -14.33 -21.59 -1.52
CA ALA A 33 -13.98 -20.20 -1.82
C ALA A 33 -13.18 -19.55 -0.68
N ARG A 34 -13.44 -19.93 0.59
CA ARG A 34 -12.62 -19.46 1.72
C ARG A 34 -11.15 -19.81 1.53
N LEU A 35 -10.85 -21.08 1.22
CA LEU A 35 -9.47 -21.54 1.04
C LEU A 35 -8.80 -20.83 -0.15
N LEU A 36 -9.48 -20.76 -1.30
CA LEU A 36 -8.96 -20.09 -2.49
C LEU A 36 -8.66 -18.61 -2.24
N PHE A 37 -9.59 -17.90 -1.58
CA PHE A 37 -9.41 -16.49 -1.26
C PHE A 37 -8.23 -16.28 -0.30
N LEU A 38 -8.15 -17.08 0.77
CA LEU A 38 -7.06 -16.99 1.74
C LEU A 38 -5.69 -17.34 1.14
N SER A 39 -5.63 -18.29 0.18
CA SER A 39 -4.39 -18.61 -0.53
C SER A 39 -3.91 -17.47 -1.42
N ILE A 40 -4.81 -16.83 -2.17
CA ILE A 40 -4.48 -15.64 -2.97
C ILE A 40 -4.01 -14.50 -2.06
N LEU A 41 -4.73 -14.30 -0.95
CA LEU A 41 -4.43 -13.27 0.02
C LEU A 41 -3.06 -13.48 0.68
N PHE A 42 -2.74 -14.72 1.05
CA PHE A 42 -1.44 -15.10 1.60
C PHE A 42 -0.30 -14.74 0.64
N MET A 43 -0.45 -15.07 -0.65
CA MET A 43 0.54 -14.72 -1.67
C MET A 43 0.66 -13.21 -1.85
N ALA A 44 -0.47 -12.51 -1.94
CA ALA A 44 -0.52 -11.06 -2.13
C ALA A 44 0.22 -10.32 -1.01
N LEU A 45 -0.10 -10.65 0.24
CA LEU A 45 0.48 -10.02 1.42
C LEU A 45 1.97 -10.37 1.61
N THR A 46 2.42 -11.57 1.22
CA THR A 46 3.86 -11.88 1.16
C THR A 46 4.59 -10.93 0.20
N ILE A 47 4.02 -10.65 -0.97
CA ILE A 47 4.59 -9.72 -1.93
C ILE A 47 4.55 -8.29 -1.39
N VAL A 48 3.42 -7.86 -0.79
CA VAL A 48 3.27 -6.53 -0.18
C VAL A 48 4.38 -6.31 0.84
N LEU A 49 4.58 -7.25 1.77
CA LEU A 49 5.63 -7.15 2.80
C LEU A 49 7.03 -7.00 2.19
N ALA A 50 7.33 -7.79 1.16
CA ALA A 50 8.63 -7.72 0.49
C ALA A 50 8.83 -6.36 -0.20
N ILE A 51 7.85 -5.89 -0.98
CA ILE A 51 7.96 -4.65 -1.75
C ILE A 51 8.02 -3.43 -0.84
N PHE A 52 7.14 -3.32 0.15
CA PHE A 52 7.13 -2.14 1.02
C PHE A 52 8.40 -2.04 1.86
N GLY A 53 9.00 -3.17 2.26
CA GLY A 53 10.34 -3.18 2.86
C GLY A 53 11.41 -2.59 1.92
N LEU A 54 11.38 -2.97 0.63
CA LEU A 54 12.28 -2.43 -0.39
C LEU A 54 12.01 -0.95 -0.71
N VAL A 55 10.74 -0.51 -0.69
CA VAL A 55 10.35 0.90 -0.85
C VAL A 55 10.98 1.75 0.23
N ILE A 56 10.75 1.42 1.51
CA ILE A 56 11.26 2.20 2.65
C ILE A 56 12.79 2.22 2.63
N ALA A 57 13.42 1.06 2.38
CA ALA A 57 14.88 0.97 2.26
C ALA A 57 15.42 1.84 1.12
N SER A 58 14.72 1.91 -0.02
CA SER A 58 15.10 2.79 -1.13
C SER A 58 14.95 4.26 -0.75
N VAL A 59 13.85 4.63 -0.09
CA VAL A 59 13.61 6.01 0.38
C VAL A 59 14.68 6.44 1.37
N PHE A 60 15.05 5.62 2.35
CA PHE A 60 16.10 5.95 3.32
C PHE A 60 17.47 6.16 2.68
N ARG A 61 17.76 5.49 1.57
CA ARG A 61 19.00 5.71 0.82
C ARG A 61 18.96 6.98 -0.03
N MET A 62 17.83 7.26 -0.70
CA MET A 62 17.68 8.42 -1.58
C MET A 62 17.48 9.72 -0.81
N TYR A 63 16.75 9.65 0.30
CA TYR A 63 16.34 10.77 1.14
C TYR A 63 16.72 10.48 2.59
N PRO A 64 18.02 10.55 2.95
CA PRO A 64 18.48 10.24 4.31
C PRO A 64 17.79 11.07 5.40
N SER A 65 17.36 12.29 5.08
CA SER A 65 16.61 13.17 5.96
C SER A 65 15.30 12.57 6.47
N ALA A 66 14.77 11.51 5.83
CA ALA A 66 13.59 10.79 6.27
C ALA A 66 13.84 9.76 7.39
N ILE A 67 15.09 9.32 7.59
CA ILE A 67 15.43 8.23 8.51
C ILE A 67 15.09 8.60 9.96
N PHE A 68 15.71 9.67 10.48
CA PHE A 68 15.50 10.10 11.86
C PHE A 68 14.03 10.38 12.21
N PRO A 69 13.26 11.15 11.41
CA PRO A 69 11.83 11.34 11.63
C PRO A 69 11.06 10.02 11.72
N CYS A 70 11.32 9.06 10.82
CA CYS A 70 10.63 7.76 10.85
C CYS A 70 10.98 6.93 12.10
N ILE A 71 12.23 7.02 12.58
CA ILE A 71 12.68 6.31 13.78
C ILE A 71 12.09 6.94 15.04
N ILE A 72 12.18 8.27 15.20
CA ILE A 72 11.69 8.96 16.41
C ILE A 72 10.17 8.88 16.55
N GLN A 73 9.45 8.67 15.44
CA GLN A 73 8.02 8.46 15.46
C GLN A 73 7.61 7.22 16.27
N ILE A 74 8.42 6.16 16.30
CA ILE A 74 8.12 4.92 17.01
C ILE A 74 7.96 5.17 18.53
N PRO A 75 8.95 5.74 19.25
CA PRO A 75 8.79 6.04 20.67
C PRO A 75 7.72 7.10 20.94
N ILE A 76 7.52 8.09 20.04
CA ILE A 76 6.42 9.06 20.17
C ILE A 76 5.06 8.35 20.12
N ALA A 77 4.87 7.43 19.16
CA ALA A 77 3.64 6.66 19.04
C ALA A 77 3.38 5.80 20.28
N ILE A 78 4.40 5.14 20.82
CA ILE A 78 4.29 4.33 22.05
C ILE A 78 3.93 5.22 23.25
N ALA A 79 4.57 6.38 23.39
CA ALA A 79 4.28 7.32 24.46
C ALA A 79 2.82 7.81 24.41
N ILE A 80 2.31 8.15 23.22
CA ILE A 80 0.94 8.61 23.04
C ILE A 80 -0.06 7.47 23.23
N GLY A 81 0.20 6.29 22.67
CA GLY A 81 -0.66 5.12 22.83
C GLY A 81 -0.83 4.74 24.30
N THR A 82 0.27 4.74 25.05
CA THR A 82 0.24 4.47 26.50
C THR A 82 -0.43 5.59 27.30
N LEU A 83 -0.22 6.86 26.95
CA LEU A 83 -0.86 8.00 27.60
C LEU A 83 -2.39 7.97 27.44
N ILE A 84 -2.86 7.81 26.20
CA ILE A 84 -4.30 7.78 25.89
C ILE A 84 -4.95 6.58 26.56
N HIS A 85 -4.35 5.39 26.44
CA HIS A 85 -4.91 4.17 27.00
C HIS A 85 -4.96 4.18 28.54
N LYS A 86 -3.92 4.70 29.22
CA LYS A 86 -3.86 4.70 30.70
C LYS A 86 -4.57 5.87 31.36
N ARG A 87 -4.60 7.06 30.74
CA ARG A 87 -5.12 8.28 31.38
C ARG A 87 -6.48 8.74 30.86
N GLY A 88 -7.03 8.09 29.84
CA GLY A 88 -8.27 8.54 29.19
C GLY A 88 -8.18 9.98 28.68
N SER A 89 -6.97 10.46 28.39
CA SER A 89 -6.73 11.85 28.02
C SER A 89 -7.39 12.18 26.68
N ASN A 90 -7.93 13.40 26.55
CA ASN A 90 -8.44 13.90 25.27
C ASN A 90 -7.34 13.80 24.19
N MET A 91 -7.69 13.16 23.08
CA MET A 91 -6.77 12.79 21.99
C MET A 91 -6.18 14.01 21.26
N LEU A 92 -6.87 15.15 21.27
CA LEU A 92 -6.50 16.31 20.45
C LEU A 92 -5.12 16.89 20.82
N ILE A 93 -4.85 17.15 22.10
CA ILE A 93 -3.60 17.80 22.53
C ILE A 93 -2.38 16.92 22.29
N PRO A 94 -2.33 15.64 22.73
CA PRO A 94 -1.21 14.75 22.43
C PRO A 94 -0.93 14.64 20.93
N CYS A 95 -1.97 14.65 20.09
CA CYS A 95 -1.83 14.54 18.65
C CYS A 95 -1.28 15.80 17.98
N ILE A 96 -1.67 17.01 18.43
CA ILE A 96 -1.06 18.25 17.95
C ILE A 96 0.42 18.31 18.36
N LEU A 97 0.74 17.93 19.60
CA LEU A 97 2.12 17.86 20.08
C LEU A 97 2.94 16.84 19.29
N ALA A 98 2.36 15.69 18.95
CA ALA A 98 2.99 14.68 18.09
C ALA A 98 3.30 15.25 16.71
N LEU A 99 2.31 15.90 16.07
CA LEU A 99 2.47 16.47 14.74
C LEU A 99 3.56 17.56 14.75
N LEU A 100 3.56 18.43 15.76
CA LEU A 100 4.60 19.44 15.93
C LEU A 100 5.98 18.79 16.12
N ALA A 101 6.10 17.79 17.00
CA ALA A 101 7.34 17.06 17.21
C ALA A 101 7.84 16.38 15.92
N MET A 102 6.92 15.87 15.09
CA MET A 102 7.25 15.31 13.79
C MET A 102 7.74 16.37 12.79
N TYR A 103 7.13 17.56 12.74
CA TYR A 103 7.64 18.64 11.89
C TYR A 103 9.00 19.17 12.36
N LEU A 104 9.21 19.29 13.67
CA LEU A 104 10.50 19.64 14.24
C LEU A 104 11.56 18.57 13.93
N SER A 105 11.20 17.29 13.96
CA SER A 105 12.13 16.21 13.61
C SER A 105 12.51 16.24 12.13
N VAL A 106 11.61 16.64 11.23
CA VAL A 106 11.92 16.88 9.81
C VAL A 106 12.86 18.07 9.66
N TYR A 107 12.58 19.18 10.34
CA TYR A 107 13.37 20.42 10.23
C TYR A 107 14.79 20.25 10.77
N PHE A 108 14.93 19.71 11.99
CA PHE A 108 16.24 19.53 12.63
C PHE A 108 16.92 18.22 12.27
N GLY A 109 16.18 17.22 11.75
CA GLY A 109 16.72 15.90 11.42
C GLY A 109 17.80 15.93 10.34
N ASN A 110 17.83 16.97 9.51
CA ASN A 110 18.87 17.16 8.49
C ASN A 110 20.00 18.12 8.92
N SER A 111 20.15 18.38 10.23
CA SER A 111 21.15 19.30 10.77
C SER A 111 22.11 18.63 11.76
N GLY A 112 23.36 19.10 11.81
CA GLY A 112 24.35 18.71 12.80
C GLY A 112 24.55 17.18 12.96
N LEU A 113 24.51 16.70 14.20
CA LEU A 113 24.71 15.28 14.55
C LEU A 113 23.63 14.37 13.93
N LEU A 114 22.39 14.86 13.81
CA LEU A 114 21.29 14.07 13.23
C LEU A 114 21.49 13.85 11.73
N ASN A 115 22.05 14.83 11.01
CA ASN A 115 22.43 14.64 9.62
C ASN A 115 23.51 13.55 9.47
N SER A 116 24.57 13.62 10.28
CA SER A 116 25.63 12.60 10.27
C SER A 116 25.09 11.20 10.60
N PHE A 117 24.14 11.10 11.54
CA PHE A 117 23.42 9.86 11.85
C PHE A 117 22.64 9.32 10.64
N ASN A 118 21.83 10.18 10.00
CA ASN A 118 21.07 9.83 8.79
C ASN A 118 21.99 9.38 7.65
N LEU A 119 23.07 10.12 7.38
CA LEU A 119 24.04 9.78 6.34
C LEU A 119 24.76 8.46 6.63
N ALA A 120 25.12 8.18 7.89
CA ALA A 120 25.71 6.91 8.27
C ALA A 120 24.77 5.72 7.98
N LEU A 121 23.49 5.84 8.35
CA LEU A 121 22.50 4.79 8.12
C LEU A 121 22.07 4.67 6.64
N SER A 122 22.10 5.76 5.88
CA SER A 122 21.80 5.72 4.42
C SER A 122 22.81 4.88 3.62
N LYS A 123 24.01 4.65 4.15
CA LYS A 123 25.03 3.81 3.50
C LYS A 123 24.71 2.32 3.58
N TRP A 124 23.84 1.90 4.52
CA TRP A 124 23.45 0.50 4.69
C TRP A 124 22.80 -0.05 3.42
N SER A 125 23.10 -1.30 3.09
CA SER A 125 22.51 -1.96 1.92
C SER A 125 20.99 -2.01 2.02
N ILE A 126 20.31 -2.07 0.88
CA ILE A 126 18.83 -2.19 0.83
C ILE A 126 18.37 -3.39 1.68
N ILE A 127 19.07 -4.51 1.60
CA ILE A 127 18.71 -5.73 2.32
C ILE A 127 18.97 -5.62 3.82
N THR A 128 20.03 -4.93 4.24
CA THR A 128 20.25 -4.65 5.67
C THR A 128 19.05 -3.88 6.24
N TRP A 129 18.56 -2.87 5.51
CA TRP A 129 17.35 -2.15 5.90
C TRP A 129 16.11 -3.04 5.91
N VAL A 130 15.90 -3.87 4.89
CA VAL A 130 14.77 -4.81 4.85
C VAL A 130 14.78 -5.73 6.07
N ILE A 131 15.92 -6.26 6.49
CA ILE A 131 16.04 -7.10 7.69
C ILE A 131 15.58 -6.33 8.93
N VAL A 132 16.09 -5.12 9.13
CA VAL A 132 15.73 -4.28 10.28
C VAL A 132 14.24 -3.95 10.28
N LEU A 133 13.68 -3.60 9.12
CA LEU A 133 12.26 -3.29 8.97
C LEU A 133 11.38 -4.52 9.25
N LEU A 134 11.77 -5.70 8.77
CA LEU A 134 11.00 -6.92 9.02
C LEU A 134 11.08 -7.40 10.47
N ILE A 135 12.23 -7.23 11.14
CA ILE A 135 12.35 -7.46 12.60
C ILE A 135 11.45 -6.48 13.34
N TYR A 136 11.45 -5.22 12.94
CA TYR A 136 10.54 -4.22 13.51
C TYR A 136 9.07 -4.61 13.30
N CYS A 137 8.67 -5.01 12.10
CA CYS A 137 7.29 -5.42 11.80
C CYS A 137 6.87 -6.68 12.55
N TYR A 138 7.80 -7.61 12.82
CA TYR A 138 7.55 -8.73 13.72
C TYR A 138 7.08 -8.23 15.10
N ILE A 139 7.86 -7.33 15.70
CA ILE A 139 7.54 -6.75 17.01
C ILE A 139 6.22 -6.00 16.92
N ALA A 140 6.06 -5.14 15.91
CA ALA A 140 4.87 -4.34 15.72
C ALA A 140 3.59 -5.17 15.49
N SER A 141 3.67 -6.33 14.83
CA SER A 141 2.54 -7.25 14.56
C SER A 141 2.06 -8.02 15.79
N VAL A 142 2.99 -8.35 16.69
CA VAL A 142 2.73 -9.11 17.92
C VAL A 142 2.21 -8.22 19.05
N LEU A 143 2.64 -6.95 19.11
CA LEU A 143 2.16 -5.99 20.09
C LEU A 143 0.65 -5.71 19.95
N PRO A 144 -0.04 -5.34 21.05
CA PRO A 144 -1.41 -4.85 20.98
C PRO A 144 -1.53 -3.65 20.05
N VAL A 145 -2.64 -3.59 19.30
CA VAL A 145 -2.86 -2.56 18.27
C VAL A 145 -2.79 -1.14 18.83
N TRP A 146 -3.32 -0.93 20.05
CA TRP A 146 -3.33 0.37 20.72
C TRP A 146 -1.95 0.86 21.18
N THR A 147 -0.97 -0.05 21.34
CA THR A 147 0.36 0.32 21.87
C THR A 147 1.21 1.00 20.80
N LEU A 148 1.14 0.55 19.55
CA LEU A 148 2.02 1.03 18.48
C LEU A 148 1.28 1.31 17.18
N LEU A 149 0.57 0.33 16.61
CA LEU A 149 -0.02 0.46 15.27
C LEU A 149 -1.02 1.62 15.22
N GLN A 150 -2.02 1.64 16.10
CA GLN A 150 -3.06 2.67 16.11
C GLN A 150 -2.51 4.10 16.34
N PRO A 151 -1.70 4.39 17.37
CA PRO A 151 -1.16 5.74 17.56
C PRO A 151 -0.19 6.14 16.44
N ARG A 152 0.58 5.20 15.89
CA ARG A 152 1.49 5.47 14.77
C ARG A 152 0.70 5.82 13.50
N ASP A 153 -0.29 5.01 13.16
CA ASP A 153 -1.17 5.24 12.00
C ASP A 153 -1.90 6.57 12.12
N PHE A 154 -2.30 6.95 13.34
CA PHE A 154 -2.92 8.25 13.57
C PHE A 154 -1.95 9.42 13.32
N ILE A 155 -0.72 9.36 13.86
CA ILE A 155 0.33 10.37 13.59
C ILE A 155 0.61 10.47 12.08
N ASN A 156 0.75 9.32 11.41
CA ASN A 156 0.96 9.27 9.97
C ASN A 156 -0.21 9.83 9.17
N SER A 157 -1.45 9.61 9.61
CA SER A 157 -2.64 10.17 8.98
C SER A 157 -2.68 11.69 9.10
N LEU A 158 -2.28 12.26 10.25
CA LEU A 158 -2.16 13.71 10.41
C LEU A 158 -1.07 14.30 9.51
N GLN A 159 0.08 13.63 9.41
CA GLN A 159 1.14 14.04 8.48
C GLN A 159 0.69 13.93 7.03
N LEU A 160 -0.02 12.86 6.66
CA LEU A 160 -0.59 12.67 5.33
C LEU A 160 -1.54 13.82 4.97
N LEU A 161 -2.51 14.12 5.83
CA LEU A 161 -3.50 15.18 5.58
C LEU A 161 -2.86 16.57 5.53
N SER A 162 -1.94 16.88 6.44
CA SER A 162 -1.25 18.17 6.44
C SER A 162 -0.30 18.35 5.24
N SER A 163 0.44 17.30 4.85
CA SER A 163 1.26 17.33 3.63
C SER A 163 0.43 17.45 2.36
N ILE A 164 -0.71 16.77 2.26
CA ILE A 164 -1.67 16.95 1.15
C ILE A 164 -2.14 18.41 1.09
N GLY A 165 -2.47 19.00 2.24
CA GLY A 165 -2.84 20.41 2.33
C GLY A 165 -1.74 21.36 1.84
N LEU A 166 -0.48 21.11 2.24
CA LEU A 166 0.67 21.89 1.78
C LEU A 166 0.94 21.71 0.29
N VAL A 167 0.85 20.50 -0.24
CA VAL A 167 0.99 20.21 -1.68
C VAL A 167 -0.10 20.92 -2.47
N MET A 168 -1.36 20.87 -2.02
CA MET A 168 -2.47 21.54 -2.69
C MET A 168 -2.32 23.05 -2.66
N LEU A 169 -1.94 23.63 -1.51
CA LEU A 169 -1.66 25.07 -1.42
C LEU A 169 -0.49 25.45 -2.33
N GLY A 170 0.58 24.66 -2.33
CA GLY A 170 1.75 24.85 -3.20
C GLY A 170 1.40 24.78 -4.68
N LEU A 171 0.52 23.87 -5.07
CA LEU A 171 -0.01 23.78 -6.42
C LEU A 171 -0.79 25.05 -6.81
N ILE A 172 -1.67 25.56 -5.94
CA ILE A 172 -2.41 26.81 -6.19
C ILE A 172 -1.45 27.99 -6.35
N VAL A 173 -0.49 28.12 -5.44
CA VAL A 173 0.52 29.19 -5.48
C VAL A 173 1.38 29.08 -6.74
N ALA A 174 1.82 27.88 -7.09
CA ALA A 174 2.57 27.64 -8.34
C ALA A 174 1.73 27.95 -9.59
N GLY A 175 0.42 27.69 -9.56
CA GLY A 175 -0.48 28.03 -10.66
C GLY A 175 -0.66 29.54 -10.87
N ILE A 176 -0.64 30.34 -9.80
CA ILE A 176 -0.83 31.80 -9.85
C ILE A 176 0.50 32.53 -10.09
N TRP A 177 1.56 32.12 -9.40
CA TRP A 177 2.82 32.85 -9.34
C TRP A 177 4.02 32.09 -9.92
N GLY A 178 3.85 30.84 -10.38
CA GLY A 178 4.96 30.01 -10.82
C GLY A 178 5.76 29.38 -9.67
N GLY A 179 6.78 28.60 -10.04
CA GLY A 179 7.67 27.90 -9.12
C GLY A 179 8.60 28.83 -8.33
N GLN A 180 9.57 28.22 -7.64
CA GLN A 180 10.63 28.97 -6.96
C GLN A 180 11.46 29.78 -7.97
N PRO A 181 11.90 31.01 -7.63
CA PRO A 181 12.77 31.78 -8.52
C PRO A 181 14.07 31.03 -8.82
N THR A 182 14.38 30.83 -10.11
CA THR A 182 15.56 30.09 -10.59
C THR A 182 16.79 30.98 -10.79
N SER A 183 16.60 32.24 -11.20
CA SER A 183 17.66 33.23 -11.40
C SER A 183 17.07 34.65 -11.42
N GLY A 184 17.38 35.46 -10.41
CA GLY A 184 16.70 36.74 -10.18
C GLY A 184 15.23 36.54 -9.73
N ASP A 185 14.32 37.40 -10.20
CA ASP A 185 12.88 37.33 -9.92
C ASP A 185 12.09 36.46 -10.91
N ALA A 186 12.75 35.88 -11.92
CA ALA A 186 12.09 35.04 -12.92
C ALA A 186 11.65 33.70 -12.31
N ARG A 187 10.37 33.37 -12.49
CA ARG A 187 9.74 32.14 -12.00
C ARG A 187 9.26 31.28 -13.17
N SER A 188 9.50 29.98 -13.10
CA SER A 188 8.97 29.02 -14.06
C SER A 188 7.45 28.93 -13.93
N HIS A 189 6.71 29.15 -15.03
CA HIS A 189 5.26 28.97 -15.04
C HIS A 189 4.90 27.50 -14.84
N LEU A 190 3.82 27.26 -14.10
CA LEU A 190 3.28 25.91 -13.94
C LEU A 190 2.47 25.54 -15.18
N GLU A 191 2.96 24.55 -15.92
CA GLU A 191 2.28 23.98 -17.08
C GLU A 191 2.26 22.46 -16.99
N ILE A 192 1.26 21.83 -17.61
CA ILE A 192 1.28 20.38 -17.82
C ILE A 192 2.24 20.12 -18.98
N ILE A 193 3.46 19.73 -18.63
CA ILE A 193 4.54 19.44 -19.59
C ILE A 193 4.43 18.05 -20.21
N ALA A 194 3.65 17.15 -19.61
CA ALA A 194 3.45 15.81 -20.14
C ALA A 194 2.39 15.83 -21.27
N PRO A 195 2.65 15.19 -22.41
CA PRO A 195 1.61 14.98 -23.42
C PRO A 195 0.47 14.11 -22.88
N ALA A 196 -0.75 14.33 -23.37
CA ALA A 196 -1.94 13.60 -22.93
C ALA A 196 -1.81 12.07 -23.12
N ALA A 197 -1.15 11.63 -24.20
CA ALA A 197 -0.80 10.24 -24.44
C ALA A 197 0.44 10.11 -25.32
N ARG A 198 1.26 9.08 -25.05
CA ARG A 198 2.39 8.65 -25.88
C ARG A 198 2.17 7.21 -26.31
N ILE A 199 1.55 7.04 -27.48
CA ILE A 199 1.14 5.74 -28.04
C ILE A 199 1.76 5.53 -29.43
N GLY A 200 1.84 4.27 -29.88
CA GLY A 200 2.39 3.91 -31.17
C GLY A 200 3.85 4.36 -31.30
N GLU A 201 4.16 5.09 -32.37
CA GLU A 201 5.52 5.59 -32.65
C GLU A 201 6.01 6.63 -31.63
N ASN A 202 5.10 7.30 -30.92
CA ASN A 202 5.44 8.29 -29.89
C ASN A 202 5.65 7.66 -28.49
N ALA A 203 5.39 6.36 -28.34
CA ALA A 203 5.56 5.66 -27.08
C ALA A 203 7.05 5.68 -26.64
N PRO A 204 7.34 5.85 -25.34
CA PRO A 204 8.72 5.75 -24.86
C PRO A 204 9.31 4.39 -25.25
N GLU A 205 10.56 4.37 -25.70
CA GLU A 205 11.23 3.14 -26.09
C GLU A 205 11.18 2.10 -24.95
N GLY A 206 10.77 0.88 -25.28
CA GLY A 206 10.62 -0.23 -24.33
C GLY A 206 9.41 -0.15 -23.40
N ALA A 207 8.51 0.82 -23.58
CA ALA A 207 7.29 0.93 -22.79
C ALA A 207 6.30 -0.20 -23.12
N PRO A 208 5.67 -0.81 -22.11
CA PRO A 208 4.57 -1.74 -22.34
C PRO A 208 3.34 -1.01 -22.88
N TRP A 209 2.49 -1.75 -23.58
CA TRP A 209 1.20 -1.23 -24.02
C TRP A 209 0.36 -0.78 -22.82
N ILE A 210 -0.20 0.44 -22.89
CA ILE A 210 -0.88 1.09 -21.75
C ILE A 210 -2.06 0.27 -21.22
N PHE A 211 -2.78 -0.44 -22.09
CA PHE A 211 -3.92 -1.25 -21.70
C PHE A 211 -3.61 -2.74 -21.88
N PRO A 212 -3.72 -3.61 -20.85
CA PRO A 212 -4.26 -3.38 -19.50
C PRO A 212 -3.19 -2.96 -18.46
N PHE A 213 -1.95 -2.69 -18.87
CA PHE A 213 -0.83 -2.47 -17.95
C PHE A 213 -1.06 -1.32 -16.94
N LEU A 214 -1.81 -0.31 -17.32
CA LEU A 214 -2.25 0.80 -16.46
C LEU A 214 -2.92 0.30 -15.17
N PHE A 215 -3.77 -0.71 -15.28
CA PHE A 215 -4.55 -1.23 -14.15
C PHE A 215 -3.66 -1.92 -13.11
N ILE A 216 -2.56 -2.54 -13.54
CA ILE A 216 -1.61 -3.21 -12.63
C ILE A 216 -0.45 -2.32 -12.19
N THR A 217 -0.40 -1.06 -12.65
CA THR A 217 0.67 -0.12 -12.26
C THR A 217 0.17 1.04 -11.41
N ILE A 218 -1.02 1.55 -11.71
CA ILE A 218 -1.72 2.53 -10.87
C ILE A 218 -2.56 1.75 -9.85
N ALA A 219 -1.95 1.46 -8.70
CA ALA A 219 -2.60 0.80 -7.58
C ALA A 219 -3.13 1.82 -6.56
N CYS A 220 -4.14 1.39 -5.80
CA CYS A 220 -4.71 2.05 -4.62
C CYS A 220 -5.51 3.35 -4.84
N GLY A 221 -5.06 4.27 -5.69
CA GLY A 221 -5.76 5.55 -5.93
C GLY A 221 -7.12 5.45 -6.62
N ALA A 222 -7.33 4.44 -7.47
CA ALA A 222 -8.62 4.20 -8.14
C ALA A 222 -9.46 3.12 -7.45
N ILE A 223 -8.77 2.05 -7.01
CA ILE A 223 -9.28 0.90 -6.27
C ILE A 223 -8.08 0.11 -5.72
N SER A 224 -8.28 -0.54 -4.57
CA SER A 224 -7.26 -1.33 -3.88
C SER A 224 -7.84 -2.62 -3.32
N GLY A 225 -7.25 -3.77 -3.66
CA GLY A 225 -7.58 -5.01 -2.97
C GLY A 225 -7.06 -5.01 -1.53
N PHE A 226 -5.98 -4.31 -1.24
CA PHE A 226 -5.46 -4.21 0.13
C PHE A 226 -6.43 -3.46 1.05
N HIS A 227 -7.07 -2.38 0.58
CA HIS A 227 -7.96 -1.60 1.43
C HIS A 227 -9.16 -2.39 1.88
N CYS A 228 -9.79 -3.23 1.04
CA CYS A 228 -10.91 -4.04 1.54
C CYS A 228 -10.50 -5.01 2.65
N LEU A 229 -9.23 -5.46 2.68
CA LEU A 229 -8.71 -6.27 3.77
C LEU A 229 -8.55 -5.46 5.04
N VAL A 230 -8.06 -4.22 4.93
CA VAL A 230 -7.97 -3.31 6.07
C VAL A 230 -9.37 -2.97 6.56
N SER A 231 -10.27 -2.57 5.66
CA SER A 231 -11.67 -2.26 5.96
C SER A 231 -12.38 -3.41 6.68
N SER A 232 -12.23 -4.65 6.21
CA SER A 232 -12.89 -5.82 6.82
C SER A 232 -12.10 -6.49 7.95
N GLY A 233 -10.79 -6.32 7.97
CA GLY A 233 -9.87 -7.00 8.87
C GLY A 233 -9.50 -6.20 10.10
N THR A 234 -9.45 -4.86 10.01
CA THR A 234 -9.07 -3.97 11.11
C THR A 234 -10.14 -2.91 11.37
N THR A 235 -10.53 -2.12 10.36
CA THR A 235 -11.45 -0.97 10.53
C THR A 235 -12.82 -1.40 11.06
N SER A 236 -13.37 -2.52 10.58
CA SER A 236 -14.66 -3.05 11.04
C SER A 236 -14.71 -3.36 12.54
N LYS A 237 -13.54 -3.53 13.18
CA LYS A 237 -13.39 -3.85 14.61
C LYS A 237 -13.06 -2.62 15.48
N GLN A 238 -12.85 -1.46 14.84
CA GLN A 238 -12.44 -0.22 15.50
C GLN A 238 -13.50 0.88 15.41
N ILE A 239 -14.48 0.71 14.53
CA ILE A 239 -15.55 1.70 14.32
C ILE A 239 -16.57 1.66 15.46
N SER A 240 -16.99 2.83 15.94
CA SER A 240 -17.98 2.97 17.01
C SER A 240 -19.40 2.64 16.58
N SER A 241 -19.77 2.99 15.33
CA SER A 241 -21.11 2.82 14.80
C SER A 241 -21.09 2.50 13.32
N GLU A 242 -22.06 1.71 12.84
CA GLU A 242 -22.26 1.47 11.40
C GLU A 242 -22.53 2.78 10.63
N LYS A 243 -23.08 3.81 11.29
CA LYS A 243 -23.30 5.13 10.68
C LYS A 243 -22.00 5.81 10.25
N ASP A 244 -20.89 5.54 10.95
CA ASP A 244 -19.58 6.11 10.64
C ASP A 244 -18.94 5.39 9.43
N ALA A 245 -19.46 4.23 9.02
CA ALA A 245 -18.84 3.37 8.02
C ALA A 245 -18.76 4.04 6.64
N GLN A 246 -19.75 4.87 6.28
CA GLN A 246 -19.72 5.61 5.03
C GLN A 246 -18.61 6.67 5.05
N PHE A 247 -18.53 7.49 6.10
CA PHE A 247 -17.49 8.51 6.20
C PHE A 247 -16.09 7.89 6.21
N ILE A 248 -15.89 6.84 7.01
CA ILE A 248 -14.60 6.18 7.14
C ILE A 248 -14.23 5.37 5.89
N GLY A 249 -15.10 4.48 5.41
CA GLY A 249 -14.78 3.60 4.27
C GLY A 249 -14.83 4.32 2.93
N PHE A 250 -15.92 5.03 2.63
CA PHE A 250 -16.09 5.72 1.36
C PHE A 250 -15.25 7.01 1.30
N GLY A 251 -15.27 7.81 2.37
CA GLY A 251 -14.60 9.11 2.43
C GLY A 251 -13.07 9.03 2.44
N SER A 252 -12.48 8.05 3.13
CA SER A 252 -11.02 7.84 3.12
C SER A 252 -10.53 7.49 1.71
N MET A 253 -11.22 6.61 1.01
CA MET A 253 -10.87 6.21 -0.36
C MET A 253 -11.05 7.34 -1.37
N LEU A 254 -12.02 8.25 -1.18
CA LEU A 254 -12.08 9.48 -1.98
C LEU A 254 -10.88 10.40 -1.72
N THR A 255 -10.47 10.52 -0.45
CA THR A 255 -9.29 11.31 -0.07
C THR A 255 -8.01 10.74 -0.70
N GLU A 256 -7.88 9.41 -0.76
CA GLU A 256 -6.77 8.76 -1.44
C GLU A 256 -6.83 8.92 -2.97
N GLY A 257 -8.03 8.86 -3.57
CA GLY A 257 -8.21 9.20 -4.97
C GLY A 257 -7.78 10.64 -5.28
N PHE A 258 -8.08 11.59 -4.39
CA PHE A 258 -7.60 12.96 -4.49
C PHE A 258 -6.07 13.05 -4.38
N LEU A 259 -5.46 12.32 -3.43
CA LEU A 259 -4.00 12.20 -3.35
C LEU A 259 -3.41 11.66 -4.66
N ALA A 260 -4.02 10.65 -5.28
CA ALA A 260 -3.54 10.09 -6.54
C ALA A 260 -3.57 11.12 -7.68
N VAL A 261 -4.57 12.02 -7.71
CA VAL A 261 -4.59 13.15 -8.66
C VAL A 261 -3.44 14.11 -8.38
N LEU A 262 -3.16 14.46 -7.12
CA LEU A 262 -2.02 15.30 -6.76
C LEU A 262 -0.68 14.66 -7.13
N VAL A 263 -0.53 13.35 -6.95
CA VAL A 263 0.65 12.58 -7.38
C VAL A 263 0.84 12.69 -8.89
N ILE A 264 -0.24 12.56 -9.68
CA ILE A 264 -0.18 12.73 -11.13
C ILE A 264 0.30 14.14 -11.45
N LEU A 265 -0.32 15.18 -10.87
CA LEU A 265 0.06 16.57 -11.09
C LEU A 265 1.52 16.87 -10.70
N ALA A 266 2.01 16.30 -9.60
CA ALA A 266 3.41 16.40 -9.22
C ALA A 266 4.34 15.82 -10.31
N CYS A 267 4.00 14.64 -10.85
CA CYS A 267 4.79 13.96 -11.87
C CYS A 267 4.68 14.60 -13.27
N VAL A 268 3.55 15.23 -13.62
CA VAL A 268 3.30 15.75 -14.98
C VAL A 268 3.39 17.26 -15.12
N ALA A 269 3.44 18.00 -14.01
CA ALA A 269 3.55 19.47 -14.00
C ALA A 269 4.58 19.94 -12.98
N GLY A 270 4.55 19.38 -11.76
CA GLY A 270 5.49 19.73 -10.68
C GLY A 270 6.96 19.56 -11.06
N LEU A 271 7.32 18.50 -11.80
CA LEU A 271 8.69 18.30 -12.31
C LEU A 271 9.18 19.43 -13.23
N GLY A 272 8.27 20.06 -13.98
CA GLY A 272 8.58 21.15 -14.91
C GLY A 272 9.00 22.44 -14.24
N LEU A 273 8.67 22.59 -12.95
CA LEU A 273 9.12 23.72 -12.15
C LEU A 273 10.61 23.64 -11.80
N GLY A 274 11.24 22.46 -11.91
CA GLY A 274 12.66 22.28 -11.65
C GLY A 274 13.02 20.83 -11.35
N THR A 275 13.90 20.23 -12.17
CA THR A 275 14.43 18.90 -11.95
C THR A 275 15.95 18.92 -12.06
N ASP A 276 16.64 18.52 -11.00
CA ASP A 276 18.09 18.38 -11.04
C ASP A 276 18.48 17.13 -11.83
N PHE A 277 19.27 17.33 -12.88
CA PHE A 277 19.78 16.27 -13.74
C PHE A 277 21.21 16.59 -14.17
N ASN A 278 22.15 15.69 -13.87
CA ASN A 278 23.59 15.85 -14.17
C ASN A 278 24.19 17.20 -13.70
N GLY A 279 23.78 17.67 -12.51
CA GLY A 279 24.26 18.92 -11.93
C GLY A 279 23.68 20.19 -12.54
N LYS A 280 22.66 20.07 -13.40
CA LYS A 280 21.89 21.20 -13.95
C LYS A 280 20.43 21.10 -13.51
N THR A 281 19.81 22.23 -13.20
CA THR A 281 18.36 22.30 -12.97
C THR A 281 17.66 22.52 -14.30
N LEU A 282 16.94 21.49 -14.76
CA LEU A 282 16.10 21.53 -15.96
C LEU A 282 14.69 22.01 -15.62
N VAL A 283 14.02 22.67 -16.57
CA VAL A 283 12.64 23.15 -16.43
C VAL A 283 11.83 22.74 -17.66
N GLY A 284 10.50 22.85 -17.60
CA GLY A 284 9.62 22.59 -18.73
C GLY A 284 9.71 21.14 -19.26
N GLU A 285 9.55 20.98 -20.57
CA GLU A 285 9.56 19.66 -21.24
C GLU A 285 10.90 18.92 -21.08
N GLU A 286 12.03 19.64 -21.01
CA GLU A 286 13.34 19.01 -20.80
C GLU A 286 13.40 18.27 -19.45
N ALA A 287 12.80 18.85 -18.40
CA ALA A 287 12.70 18.21 -17.10
C ALA A 287 11.85 16.93 -17.15
N TYR A 288 10.75 16.94 -17.90
CA TYR A 288 9.92 15.75 -18.14
C TYR A 288 10.71 14.67 -18.88
N MET A 289 11.36 15.04 -19.99
CA MET A 289 12.07 14.09 -20.85
C MET A 289 13.33 13.53 -20.18
N ALA A 290 13.97 14.26 -19.27
CA ALA A 290 15.05 13.74 -18.43
C ALA A 290 14.61 12.56 -17.55
N ARG A 291 13.33 12.50 -17.16
CA ARG A 291 12.76 11.41 -16.33
C ARG A 291 12.03 10.35 -17.16
N TYR A 292 11.34 10.77 -18.22
CA TYR A 292 10.38 9.95 -18.96
C TYR A 292 10.69 9.78 -20.44
N GLY A 293 11.87 10.19 -20.92
CA GLY A 293 12.26 10.07 -22.33
C GLY A 293 12.16 8.63 -22.85
N SER A 294 12.60 7.66 -22.04
CA SER A 294 12.46 6.22 -22.32
C SER A 294 11.85 5.48 -21.12
N TRP A 295 11.31 4.29 -21.36
CA TRP A 295 10.84 3.42 -20.26
C TRP A 295 11.98 3.02 -19.33
N GLY A 296 13.21 2.95 -19.86
CA GLY A 296 14.45 2.73 -19.11
C GLY A 296 14.76 3.84 -18.10
N GLY A 297 14.52 5.11 -18.45
CA GLY A 297 14.75 6.26 -17.54
C GLY A 297 13.80 6.26 -16.34
N ALA A 298 12.57 5.79 -16.54
CA ALA A 298 11.58 5.57 -15.48
C ALA A 298 11.67 4.17 -14.84
N LYS A 299 12.69 3.39 -15.18
CA LYS A 299 12.83 2.00 -14.71
C LYS A 299 13.37 1.98 -13.29
N GLY A 300 12.65 1.26 -12.45
CA GLY A 300 13.03 1.03 -11.06
C GLY A 300 12.26 1.88 -10.08
N LEU A 301 12.26 1.42 -8.84
CA LEU A 301 11.46 2.01 -7.77
C LEU A 301 11.97 3.40 -7.36
N ALA A 302 13.29 3.59 -7.37
CA ALA A 302 13.95 4.84 -7.04
C ALA A 302 13.50 6.00 -7.95
N SER A 303 13.58 5.83 -9.28
CA SER A 303 13.18 6.85 -10.24
C SER A 303 11.69 7.24 -10.12
N LYS A 304 10.82 6.26 -9.84
CA LYS A 304 9.38 6.50 -9.66
C LYS A 304 9.09 7.31 -8.41
N ILE A 305 9.70 6.94 -7.28
CA ILE A 305 9.57 7.67 -6.02
C ILE A 305 10.14 9.07 -6.18
N GLY A 306 11.31 9.19 -6.82
CA GLY A 306 11.97 10.48 -7.00
C GLY A 306 11.15 11.46 -7.82
N ALA A 307 10.48 10.99 -8.88
CA ALA A 307 9.59 11.85 -9.67
C ALA A 307 8.47 12.49 -8.82
N PHE A 308 7.85 11.69 -7.94
CA PHE A 308 6.81 12.20 -7.04
C PHE A 308 7.37 13.15 -5.97
N VAL A 309 8.48 12.76 -5.32
CA VAL A 309 9.09 13.55 -4.25
C VAL A 309 9.56 14.90 -4.78
N ASP A 310 10.27 14.91 -5.90
CA ASP A 310 10.83 16.14 -6.48
C ASP A 310 9.72 17.07 -7.00
N GLY A 311 8.74 16.51 -7.72
CA GLY A 311 7.59 17.26 -8.24
C GLY A 311 6.73 17.86 -7.12
N SER A 312 6.48 17.11 -6.05
CA SER A 312 5.73 17.62 -4.89
C SER A 312 6.53 18.64 -4.09
N ALA A 313 7.84 18.41 -3.94
CA ALA A 313 8.72 19.37 -3.28
C ALA A 313 8.77 20.71 -4.03
N ASN A 314 8.64 20.71 -5.36
CA ASN A 314 8.55 21.94 -6.14
C ASN A 314 7.29 22.76 -5.83
N PHE A 315 6.15 22.11 -5.59
CA PHE A 315 4.94 22.81 -5.11
C PHE A 315 5.18 23.46 -3.74
N LEU A 316 5.82 22.74 -2.81
CA LEU A 316 6.17 23.29 -1.50
C LEU A 316 7.16 24.46 -1.64
N LYS A 317 8.15 24.34 -2.51
CA LYS A 317 9.12 25.41 -2.79
C LYS A 317 8.45 26.67 -3.36
N ALA A 318 7.37 26.53 -4.13
CA ALA A 318 6.58 27.68 -4.60
C ALA A 318 5.95 28.48 -3.43
N LEU A 319 5.70 27.86 -2.28
CA LEU A 319 5.27 28.53 -1.04
C LEU A 319 6.40 29.28 -0.32
N GLY A 320 7.63 29.24 -0.83
CA GLY A 320 8.81 29.76 -0.13
C GLY A 320 9.39 28.82 0.92
N ILE A 321 8.92 27.56 0.97
CA ILE A 321 9.51 26.53 1.83
C ILE A 321 10.89 26.15 1.26
N SER A 322 11.90 26.02 2.13
CA SER A 322 13.25 25.68 1.70
C SER A 322 13.31 24.31 1.01
N SER A 323 14.15 24.20 -0.02
CA SER A 323 14.32 22.94 -0.78
C SER A 323 14.65 21.74 0.11
N ALA A 324 15.56 21.95 1.08
CA ALA A 324 15.97 20.90 2.03
C ALA A 324 14.79 20.40 2.87
N PHE A 325 13.94 21.30 3.38
CA PHE A 325 12.78 20.92 4.18
C PHE A 325 11.69 20.28 3.31
N ALA A 326 11.41 20.83 2.11
CA ALA A 326 10.42 20.28 1.20
C ALA A 326 10.74 18.84 0.78
N ILE A 327 11.99 18.57 0.41
CA ILE A 327 12.45 17.22 0.05
C ILE A 327 12.41 16.29 1.27
N ALA A 328 12.85 16.76 2.44
CA ALA A 328 12.79 15.96 3.68
C ALA A 328 11.35 15.60 4.05
N LEU A 329 10.42 16.55 3.99
CA LEU A 329 9.01 16.34 4.30
C LEU A 329 8.37 15.33 3.33
N MET A 330 8.64 15.46 2.03
CA MET A 330 8.11 14.51 1.04
C MET A 330 8.77 13.12 1.13
N GLY A 331 10.05 13.06 1.50
CA GLY A 331 10.72 11.79 1.81
C GLY A 331 10.10 11.08 3.01
N VAL A 332 9.84 11.81 4.10
CA VAL A 332 9.12 11.29 5.27
C VAL A 332 7.71 10.86 4.90
N PHE A 333 6.99 11.66 4.11
CA PHE A 333 5.65 11.30 3.63
C PHE A 333 5.63 9.91 2.96
N VAL A 334 6.54 9.67 2.01
CA VAL A 334 6.60 8.37 1.31
C VAL A 334 7.02 7.24 2.25
N ALA A 335 8.06 7.45 3.07
CA ALA A 335 8.55 6.43 3.99
C ALA A 335 7.50 6.04 5.05
N SER A 336 6.86 7.04 5.66
CA SER A 336 5.83 6.85 6.68
C SER A 336 4.58 6.17 6.13
N PHE A 337 4.12 6.57 4.94
CA PHE A 337 2.98 5.92 4.27
C PHE A 337 3.29 4.46 3.90
N ALA A 338 4.52 4.20 3.45
CA ALA A 338 4.96 2.84 3.19
C ALA A 338 5.07 2.01 4.49
N ALA A 339 5.49 2.63 5.60
CA ALA A 339 5.65 1.97 6.88
C ALA A 339 4.32 1.56 7.53
N THR A 340 3.26 2.38 7.46
CA THR A 340 1.92 1.99 7.95
C THR A 340 1.38 0.78 7.19
N THR A 341 1.58 0.77 5.87
CA THR A 341 1.21 -0.36 5.01
C THR A 341 1.97 -1.61 5.41
N LEU A 342 3.28 -1.51 5.64
CA LEU A 342 4.12 -2.62 6.06
C LEU A 342 3.68 -3.23 7.41
N ASP A 343 3.39 -2.38 8.40
CA ASP A 343 2.92 -2.81 9.73
C ASP A 343 1.58 -3.53 9.67
N THR A 344 0.63 -2.94 8.93
CA THR A 344 -0.70 -3.51 8.75
C THR A 344 -0.65 -4.81 7.96
N ALA A 345 0.13 -4.85 6.88
CA ALA A 345 0.30 -6.06 6.07
C ALA A 345 0.93 -7.20 6.88
N CYS A 346 1.88 -6.94 7.78
CA CYS A 346 2.50 -7.97 8.61
C CYS A 346 1.47 -8.61 9.56
N ARG A 347 0.61 -7.77 10.15
CA ARG A 347 -0.46 -8.22 11.03
C ARG A 347 -1.56 -8.97 10.27
N LEU A 348 -1.99 -8.47 9.11
CA LEU A 348 -2.96 -9.17 8.27
C LEU A 348 -2.40 -10.50 7.78
N GLN A 349 -1.14 -10.56 7.37
CA GLN A 349 -0.52 -11.82 6.91
C GLN A 349 -0.48 -12.86 8.02
N ARG A 350 -0.20 -12.43 9.25
CA ARG A 350 -0.32 -13.30 10.43
C ARG A 350 -1.74 -13.84 10.59
N TYR A 351 -2.77 -12.99 10.51
CA TYR A 351 -4.16 -13.45 10.60
C TYR A 351 -4.49 -14.47 9.50
N VAL A 352 -4.05 -14.21 8.27
CA VAL A 352 -4.28 -15.11 7.13
C VAL A 352 -3.60 -16.46 7.31
N ILE A 353 -2.36 -16.48 7.81
CA ILE A 353 -1.66 -17.73 8.16
C ILE A 353 -2.42 -18.49 9.25
N GLN A 354 -2.89 -17.80 10.29
CA GLN A 354 -3.68 -18.41 11.36
C GLN A 354 -5.02 -18.94 10.83
N GLU A 355 -5.70 -18.21 9.95
CA GLU A 355 -6.96 -18.60 9.31
C GLU A 355 -6.79 -19.82 8.40
N LEU A 356 -5.75 -19.85 7.55
CA LEU A 356 -5.39 -21.01 6.73
C LEU A 356 -5.09 -22.23 7.60
N ALA A 357 -4.27 -22.08 8.63
CA ALA A 357 -3.92 -23.14 9.56
C ALA A 357 -5.14 -23.68 10.32
N SER A 358 -6.09 -22.81 10.67
CA SER A 358 -7.35 -23.22 11.30
C SER A 358 -8.27 -23.99 10.33
N THR A 359 -8.27 -23.60 9.05
CA THR A 359 -9.11 -24.20 8.01
C THR A 359 -8.62 -25.59 7.59
N MET A 360 -7.30 -25.80 7.54
CA MET A 360 -6.68 -27.10 7.18
C MET A 360 -6.76 -28.17 8.27
N GLY A 361 -7.27 -27.82 9.46
CA GLY A 361 -7.60 -28.76 10.53
C GLY A 361 -6.59 -28.78 11.68
N SER A 362 -7.10 -28.58 12.90
CA SER A 362 -6.32 -28.52 14.16
C SER A 362 -5.81 -29.89 14.66
N LYS A 363 -6.07 -30.98 13.92
CA LYS A 363 -5.66 -32.35 14.31
C LYS A 363 -4.17 -32.63 14.04
N ASN A 364 -3.55 -31.91 13.12
CA ASN A 364 -2.12 -32.03 12.84
C ASN A 364 -1.32 -31.02 13.68
N ASN A 365 -0.32 -31.50 14.43
CA ASN A 365 0.54 -30.66 15.28
C ASN A 365 1.22 -29.51 14.51
N LEU A 366 1.53 -29.70 13.23
CA LEU A 366 2.13 -28.67 12.37
C LEU A 366 1.21 -27.47 12.14
N PHE A 367 -0.07 -27.70 11.82
CA PHE A 367 -1.03 -26.59 11.62
C PHE A 367 -1.38 -25.90 12.93
N LYS A 368 -1.38 -26.65 14.05
CA LYS A 368 -1.57 -26.05 15.38
C LYS A 368 -0.45 -25.07 15.75
N LEU A 369 0.79 -25.33 15.32
CA LEU A 369 1.91 -24.40 15.52
C LEU A 369 1.64 -23.03 14.87
N PHE A 370 1.18 -23.01 13.63
CA PHE A 370 0.91 -21.77 12.88
C PHE A 370 -0.38 -21.05 13.28
N GLN A 371 -1.15 -21.58 14.24
CA GLN A 371 -2.20 -20.82 14.92
C GLN A 371 -1.63 -19.89 16.00
N ASN A 372 -0.40 -20.12 16.49
CA ASN A 372 0.26 -19.25 17.46
C ASN A 372 0.74 -17.95 16.80
N LYS A 373 0.54 -16.80 17.47
CA LYS A 373 0.88 -15.48 16.94
C LYS A 373 2.37 -15.35 16.57
N HIS A 374 3.29 -15.89 17.37
CA HIS A 374 4.72 -15.79 17.09
C HIS A 374 5.13 -16.65 15.90
N ALA A 375 4.68 -17.91 15.83
CA ALA A 375 5.01 -18.80 14.72
C ALA A 375 4.46 -18.28 13.37
N ALA A 376 3.21 -17.79 13.37
CA ALA A 376 2.61 -17.19 12.18
C ALA A 376 3.35 -15.91 11.73
N THR A 377 3.74 -15.03 12.68
CA THR A 377 4.51 -13.81 12.35
C THR A 377 5.90 -14.15 11.82
N THR A 378 6.59 -15.10 12.45
CA THR A 378 7.92 -15.56 12.01
C THR A 378 7.85 -16.10 10.58
N LEU A 379 6.84 -16.93 10.27
CA LEU A 379 6.64 -17.41 8.90
C LEU A 379 6.40 -16.26 7.92
N ALA A 380 5.52 -15.31 8.26
CA ALA A 380 5.23 -14.15 7.42
C ALA A 380 6.51 -13.35 7.09
N VAL A 381 7.32 -13.07 8.11
CA VAL A 381 8.56 -12.29 7.98
C VAL A 381 9.64 -13.05 7.20
N ILE A 382 9.82 -14.34 7.46
CA ILE A 382 10.79 -15.16 6.73
C ILE A 382 10.43 -15.22 5.24
N LEU A 383 9.16 -15.49 4.91
CA LEU A 383 8.72 -15.56 3.51
C LEU A 383 8.86 -14.21 2.80
N ALA A 384 8.49 -13.12 3.47
CA ALA A 384 8.68 -11.77 2.95
C ALA A 384 10.16 -11.46 2.71
N PHE A 385 11.05 -11.85 3.63
CA PHE A 385 12.49 -11.71 3.47
C PHE A 385 13.00 -12.54 2.29
N SER A 386 12.60 -13.80 2.16
CA SER A 386 13.01 -14.66 1.05
C SER A 386 12.62 -14.06 -0.30
N VAL A 387 11.41 -13.52 -0.42
CA VAL A 387 10.94 -12.85 -1.63
C VAL A 387 11.71 -11.54 -1.87
N ALA A 388 11.92 -10.72 -0.84
CA ALA A 388 12.66 -9.47 -0.95
C ALA A 388 14.15 -9.68 -1.29
N ALA A 389 14.77 -10.72 -0.76
CA ALA A 389 16.19 -11.05 -0.95
C ALA A 389 16.49 -11.68 -2.32
N THR A 390 15.48 -11.87 -3.18
CA THR A 390 15.66 -12.42 -4.53
C THR A 390 16.66 -11.58 -5.33
N PRO A 391 17.70 -12.19 -5.93
CA PRO A 391 18.66 -11.49 -6.77
C PRO A 391 18.02 -11.09 -8.11
N ALA A 392 18.70 -10.22 -8.87
CA ALA A 392 18.25 -9.91 -10.22
C ALA A 392 18.22 -11.19 -11.09
N PRO A 393 17.32 -11.29 -12.09
CA PRO A 393 17.27 -12.44 -12.98
C PRO A 393 18.64 -12.73 -13.60
N GLY A 394 19.11 -13.98 -13.51
CA GLY A 394 20.41 -14.42 -14.02
C GLY A 394 21.62 -14.08 -13.13
N ALA A 395 21.41 -13.49 -11.95
CA ALA A 395 22.49 -13.24 -10.98
C ALA A 395 22.47 -14.26 -9.84
N ASP A 396 23.65 -14.70 -9.42
CA ASP A 396 23.80 -15.57 -8.25
C ASP A 396 23.39 -14.86 -6.95
N TRP A 397 22.92 -15.66 -6.00
CA TRP A 397 22.56 -15.16 -4.69
C TRP A 397 23.82 -14.69 -3.93
N SER A 398 23.84 -13.42 -3.56
CA SER A 398 24.86 -12.82 -2.69
C SER A 398 24.25 -11.64 -1.95
N ILE A 399 24.83 -11.23 -0.82
CA ILE A 399 24.34 -10.07 -0.06
C ILE A 399 24.33 -8.79 -0.92
N GLN A 400 25.27 -8.68 -1.85
CA GLN A 400 25.38 -7.53 -2.76
C GLN A 400 24.30 -7.54 -3.86
N ASN A 401 23.82 -8.71 -4.26
CA ASN A 401 22.81 -8.86 -5.31
C ASN A 401 21.40 -9.05 -4.76
N ALA A 402 21.26 -9.43 -3.49
CA ALA A 402 19.98 -9.55 -2.81
C ALA A 402 19.24 -8.21 -2.82
N GLY A 403 17.92 -8.24 -3.04
CA GLY A 403 17.09 -7.02 -3.11
C GLY A 403 16.98 -6.41 -4.50
N LYS A 404 17.92 -6.72 -5.41
CA LYS A 404 17.88 -6.20 -6.79
C LYS A 404 16.74 -6.82 -7.60
N GLY A 405 16.42 -8.10 -7.36
CA GLY A 405 15.31 -8.80 -8.01
C GLY A 405 13.93 -8.32 -7.56
N GLY A 406 13.84 -7.89 -6.30
CA GLY A 406 12.62 -7.36 -5.70
C GLY A 406 12.03 -6.15 -6.42
N LEU A 407 12.86 -5.38 -7.14
CA LEU A 407 12.42 -4.25 -7.99
C LEU A 407 11.49 -4.68 -9.14
N ASN A 408 11.53 -5.96 -9.55
CA ASN A 408 10.65 -6.51 -10.57
C ASN A 408 9.32 -7.03 -10.01
N LEU A 409 9.10 -7.00 -8.69
CA LEU A 409 7.88 -7.50 -8.07
C LEU A 409 6.69 -6.55 -8.22
N TRP A 410 6.93 -5.27 -8.59
CA TRP A 410 5.87 -4.25 -8.66
C TRP A 410 4.69 -4.61 -9.57
N PRO A 411 4.90 -5.09 -10.82
CA PRO A 411 3.78 -5.46 -11.68
C PRO A 411 3.00 -6.67 -11.13
N LEU A 412 3.68 -7.61 -10.48
CA LEU A 412 3.02 -8.75 -9.82
C LEU A 412 2.18 -8.27 -8.64
N PHE A 413 2.74 -7.40 -7.79
CA PHE A 413 1.99 -6.78 -6.70
C PHE A 413 0.75 -6.05 -7.18
N GLY A 414 0.87 -5.18 -8.18
CA GLY A 414 -0.27 -4.45 -8.69
C GLY A 414 -1.32 -5.38 -9.30
N ALA A 415 -0.90 -6.42 -10.02
CA ALA A 415 -1.82 -7.41 -10.57
C ALA A 415 -2.57 -8.19 -9.47
N THR A 416 -1.86 -8.73 -8.48
CA THR A 416 -2.48 -9.49 -7.39
C THR A 416 -3.37 -8.58 -6.52
N ASN A 417 -2.97 -7.32 -6.29
CA ASN A 417 -3.78 -6.34 -5.55
C ASN A 417 -5.09 -6.02 -6.26
N GLN A 418 -5.06 -5.80 -7.58
CA GLN A 418 -6.29 -5.53 -8.32
C GLN A 418 -7.19 -6.75 -8.45
N LEU A 419 -6.59 -7.93 -8.63
CA LEU A 419 -7.31 -9.19 -8.63
C LEU A 419 -8.04 -9.41 -7.30
N LEU A 420 -7.38 -9.13 -6.17
CA LEU A 420 -8.00 -9.18 -4.86
C LEU A 420 -9.20 -8.21 -4.73
N ALA A 421 -9.14 -7.04 -5.35
CA ALA A 421 -10.29 -6.15 -5.41
C ALA A 421 -11.46 -6.76 -6.20
N GLY A 422 -11.18 -7.46 -7.30
CA GLY A 422 -12.17 -8.25 -8.03
C GLY A 422 -12.82 -9.32 -7.16
N LEU A 423 -12.02 -10.04 -6.37
CA LEU A 423 -12.51 -11.06 -5.44
C LEU A 423 -13.35 -10.49 -4.30
N ALA A 424 -12.97 -9.35 -3.74
CA ALA A 424 -13.77 -8.69 -2.71
C ALA A 424 -15.09 -8.18 -3.27
N PHE A 425 -15.10 -7.61 -4.49
CA PHE A 425 -16.34 -7.30 -5.19
C PHE A 425 -17.21 -8.53 -5.41
N LEU A 426 -16.62 -9.69 -5.71
CA LEU A 426 -17.35 -10.95 -5.83
C LEU A 426 -18.07 -11.31 -4.52
N VAL A 427 -17.40 -11.19 -3.37
CA VAL A 427 -18.02 -11.39 -2.06
C VAL A 427 -19.16 -10.41 -1.82
N ILE A 428 -18.96 -9.12 -2.12
CA ILE A 428 -19.98 -8.08 -1.98
C ILE A 428 -21.20 -8.39 -2.87
N LEU A 429 -20.98 -8.78 -4.13
CA LEU A 429 -22.04 -9.15 -5.08
C LEU A 429 -22.87 -10.32 -4.57
N PHE A 430 -22.23 -11.38 -4.07
CA PHE A 430 -22.93 -12.53 -3.51
C PHE A 430 -23.73 -12.16 -2.26
N TRP A 431 -23.13 -11.39 -1.36
CA TRP A 431 -23.78 -10.90 -0.15
C TRP A 431 -25.05 -10.08 -0.45
N MET A 432 -24.96 -9.18 -1.44
CA MET A 432 -26.10 -8.37 -1.91
C MET A 432 -27.15 -9.20 -2.63
N ARG A 433 -26.73 -10.16 -3.48
CA ARG A 433 -27.63 -11.05 -4.23
C ARG A 433 -28.47 -11.92 -3.30
N ARG A 434 -27.87 -12.44 -2.22
CA ARG A 434 -28.58 -13.18 -1.17
C ARG A 434 -29.68 -12.34 -0.51
N ARG A 435 -29.47 -11.03 -0.40
CA ARG A 435 -30.40 -10.05 0.19
C ARG A 435 -31.33 -9.37 -0.83
N LYS A 436 -31.32 -9.78 -2.10
CA LYS A 436 -32.11 -9.17 -3.19
C LYS A 436 -31.86 -7.66 -3.35
N ILE A 437 -30.66 -7.18 -3.02
CA ILE A 437 -30.26 -5.79 -3.22
C ILE A 437 -29.81 -5.61 -4.69
N SER A 438 -30.03 -4.42 -5.25
CA SER A 438 -29.65 -4.07 -6.62
C SER A 438 -28.14 -4.21 -6.85
N LEU A 439 -27.72 -4.81 -7.99
CA LEU A 439 -26.33 -5.21 -8.25
C LEU A 439 -25.63 -4.40 -9.35
N TRP A 440 -26.38 -3.61 -10.14
CA TRP A 440 -25.90 -3.07 -11.42
C TRP A 440 -24.63 -2.20 -11.26
N PHE A 441 -24.55 -1.43 -10.18
CA PHE A 441 -23.45 -0.49 -9.94
C PHE A 441 -22.15 -1.15 -9.48
N ILE A 442 -22.20 -2.42 -9.05
CA ILE A 442 -21.02 -3.20 -8.64
C ILE A 442 -20.62 -4.20 -9.72
N LEU A 443 -21.59 -4.73 -10.47
CA LEU A 443 -21.35 -5.79 -11.44
C LEU A 443 -20.33 -5.41 -12.50
N ILE A 444 -20.43 -4.20 -13.06
CA ILE A 444 -19.50 -3.71 -14.09
C ILE A 444 -18.08 -3.59 -13.50
N PRO A 445 -17.83 -2.84 -12.40
CA PRO A 445 -16.52 -2.83 -11.74
C PRO A 445 -15.97 -4.22 -11.41
N ALA A 446 -16.80 -5.13 -10.91
CA ALA A 446 -16.38 -6.47 -10.53
C ALA A 446 -15.82 -7.27 -11.72
N VAL A 447 -16.53 -7.26 -12.86
CA VAL A 447 -16.10 -7.96 -14.08
C VAL A 447 -14.78 -7.37 -14.60
N PHE A 448 -14.66 -6.05 -14.62
CA PHE A 448 -13.41 -5.38 -15.04
C PHE A 448 -12.23 -5.78 -14.15
N MET A 449 -12.43 -5.80 -12.83
CA MET A 449 -11.37 -6.13 -11.86
C MET A 449 -11.03 -7.63 -11.80
N LEU A 450 -11.91 -8.51 -12.25
CA LEU A 450 -11.64 -9.95 -12.40
C LEU A 450 -11.01 -10.30 -13.76
N PHE A 451 -11.14 -9.45 -14.76
CA PHE A 451 -10.66 -9.76 -16.11
C PHE A 451 -9.35 -9.04 -16.47
N LEU A 452 -9.26 -7.73 -16.22
CA LEU A 452 -8.12 -6.94 -16.67
C LEU A 452 -6.80 -7.30 -15.97
N PRO A 453 -6.76 -7.53 -14.65
CA PRO A 453 -5.53 -7.95 -13.98
C PRO A 453 -5.06 -9.33 -14.44
N GLY A 454 -6.00 -10.28 -14.63
CA GLY A 454 -5.73 -11.60 -15.19
C GLY A 454 -5.11 -11.51 -16.59
N MET A 455 -5.72 -10.70 -17.47
CA MET A 455 -5.19 -10.44 -18.81
C MET A 455 -3.80 -9.78 -18.78
N ALA A 456 -3.59 -8.81 -17.88
CA ALA A 456 -2.29 -8.15 -17.72
C ALA A 456 -1.19 -9.12 -17.27
N MET A 457 -1.49 -10.03 -16.34
CA MET A 457 -0.56 -11.08 -15.92
C MET A 457 -0.22 -12.05 -17.06
N ILE A 458 -1.21 -12.47 -17.85
CA ILE A 458 -0.97 -13.33 -19.02
C ILE A 458 -0.02 -12.64 -20.01
N ILE A 459 -0.24 -11.35 -20.30
CA ILE A 459 0.65 -10.58 -21.17
C ILE A 459 2.07 -10.48 -20.57
N GLU A 460 2.20 -10.16 -19.29
CA GLU A 460 3.51 -10.10 -18.60
C GLU A 460 4.24 -11.45 -18.56
N LEU A 461 3.52 -12.57 -18.49
CA LEU A 461 4.08 -13.91 -18.54
C LEU A 461 4.71 -14.22 -19.91
N PHE A 462 3.96 -13.98 -21.00
CA PHE A 462 4.28 -14.53 -22.33
C PHE A 462 4.88 -13.55 -23.34
N ARG A 463 4.82 -12.23 -23.11
CA ARG A 463 5.37 -11.24 -24.05
C ARG A 463 6.87 -11.45 -24.32
N GLU A 464 7.38 -10.85 -25.40
CA GLU A 464 8.78 -11.02 -25.80
C GLU A 464 9.80 -10.59 -24.74
N GLY A 465 9.45 -9.59 -23.91
CA GLY A 465 10.20 -9.20 -22.70
C GLY A 465 9.57 -9.67 -21.38
N GLY A 466 8.78 -10.74 -21.41
CA GLY A 466 7.98 -11.26 -20.30
C GLY A 466 8.77 -12.09 -19.30
N TRP A 467 8.11 -12.55 -18.24
CA TRP A 467 8.75 -13.23 -17.11
C TRP A 467 9.36 -14.58 -17.49
N ILE A 468 8.70 -15.33 -18.39
CA ILE A 468 9.18 -16.65 -18.84
C ILE A 468 10.48 -16.49 -19.63
N LYS A 469 10.48 -15.63 -20.66
CA LYS A 469 11.66 -15.40 -21.50
C LYS A 469 12.83 -14.78 -20.74
N LYS A 470 12.57 -13.98 -19.70
CA LYS A 470 13.60 -13.42 -18.80
C LYS A 470 14.11 -14.40 -17.75
N GLY A 471 13.58 -15.63 -17.68
CA GLY A 471 13.96 -16.60 -16.66
C GLY A 471 13.60 -16.18 -15.23
N ASN A 472 12.60 -15.31 -15.04
CA ASN A 472 12.18 -14.88 -13.70
C ASN A 472 11.19 -15.88 -13.10
N TYR A 473 11.71 -17.04 -12.68
CA TYR A 473 10.89 -18.16 -12.22
C TYR A 473 10.01 -17.85 -11.01
N LEU A 474 10.43 -16.92 -10.13
CA LEU A 474 9.62 -16.48 -9.00
C LEU A 474 8.33 -15.80 -9.47
N LEU A 475 8.46 -14.81 -10.36
CA LEU A 475 7.31 -14.10 -10.96
C LEU A 475 6.42 -15.07 -11.77
N VAL A 476 7.04 -15.99 -12.53
CA VAL A 476 6.30 -17.00 -13.30
C VAL A 476 5.46 -17.90 -12.38
N THR A 477 6.06 -18.41 -11.31
CA THR A 477 5.40 -19.33 -10.37
C THR A 477 4.24 -18.64 -9.67
N PHE A 478 4.45 -17.44 -9.12
CA PHE A 478 3.40 -16.67 -8.46
C PHE A 478 2.30 -16.24 -9.44
N GLY A 479 2.67 -15.82 -10.65
CA GLY A 479 1.72 -15.43 -11.69
C GLY A 479 0.80 -16.58 -12.09
N ILE A 480 1.36 -17.74 -12.42
CA ILE A 480 0.58 -18.93 -12.80
C ILE A 480 -0.29 -19.42 -11.64
N ALA A 481 0.26 -19.48 -10.42
CA ALA A 481 -0.51 -19.89 -9.25
C ALA A 481 -1.69 -18.94 -8.96
N THR A 482 -1.47 -17.63 -9.05
CA THR A 482 -2.53 -16.63 -8.84
C THR A 482 -3.63 -16.76 -9.88
N LEU A 483 -3.27 -16.88 -11.17
CA LEU A 483 -4.22 -17.05 -12.27
C LEU A 483 -5.03 -18.35 -12.13
N ALA A 484 -4.38 -19.45 -11.75
CA ALA A 484 -5.07 -20.72 -11.54
C ALA A 484 -6.10 -20.63 -10.40
N LEU A 485 -5.73 -20.00 -9.27
CA LEU A 485 -6.64 -19.79 -8.14
C LEU A 485 -7.79 -18.84 -8.50
N GLU A 486 -7.53 -17.80 -9.30
CA GLU A 486 -8.55 -16.87 -9.80
C GLU A 486 -9.56 -17.57 -10.71
N ILE A 487 -9.08 -18.32 -11.71
CA ILE A 487 -9.95 -19.08 -12.63
C ILE A 487 -10.82 -20.04 -11.83
N TRP A 488 -10.24 -20.75 -10.85
CA TRP A 488 -11.00 -21.65 -9.99
C TRP A 488 -12.06 -20.90 -9.17
N MET A 489 -11.72 -19.75 -8.59
CA MET A 489 -12.70 -18.93 -7.86
C MET A 489 -13.85 -18.47 -8.76
N ILE A 490 -13.55 -18.05 -9.99
CA ILE A 490 -14.57 -17.64 -10.97
C ILE A 490 -15.50 -18.81 -11.29
N ILE A 491 -14.95 -20.01 -11.47
CA ILE A 491 -15.74 -21.23 -11.70
C ILE A 491 -16.67 -21.51 -10.51
N GLU A 492 -16.16 -21.50 -9.28
CA GLU A 492 -16.96 -21.70 -8.06
C GLU A 492 -18.08 -20.65 -7.95
N ALA A 493 -17.79 -19.39 -8.28
CA ALA A 493 -18.79 -18.34 -8.31
C ALA A 493 -19.86 -18.54 -9.39
N VAL A 494 -19.48 -18.90 -10.62
CA VAL A 494 -20.46 -19.18 -11.68
C VAL A 494 -21.39 -20.32 -11.28
N ILE A 495 -20.86 -21.38 -10.64
CA ILE A 495 -21.65 -22.52 -10.15
C ILE A 495 -22.59 -22.12 -9.01
N ALA A 496 -22.13 -21.26 -8.09
CA ALA A 496 -22.91 -20.82 -6.93
C ALA A 496 -23.96 -19.75 -7.27
N TRP A 497 -23.70 -18.90 -8.27
CA TRP A 497 -24.52 -17.74 -8.62
C TRP A 497 -26.04 -17.99 -8.78
N PRO A 498 -26.50 -19.02 -9.51
CA PRO A 498 -27.94 -19.28 -9.64
C PRO A 498 -28.57 -19.77 -8.33
N LYS A 499 -27.80 -20.40 -7.43
CA LYS A 499 -28.30 -21.09 -6.25
C LYS A 499 -28.58 -20.17 -5.06
N VAL A 500 -27.91 -19.02 -4.98
CA VAL A 500 -27.89 -18.19 -3.76
C VAL A 500 -28.95 -17.07 -3.71
N LYS A 501 -29.70 -16.83 -4.80
CA LYS A 501 -30.58 -15.66 -4.91
C LYS A 501 -31.69 -15.70 -3.85
N GLY A 502 -31.69 -14.75 -2.92
CA GLY A 502 -32.69 -14.67 -1.85
C GLY A 502 -32.48 -15.64 -0.68
N LEU A 503 -31.40 -16.42 -0.67
CA LEU A 503 -31.08 -17.33 0.44
C LEU A 503 -30.07 -16.67 1.37
N ILE A 504 -30.47 -16.32 2.59
CA ILE A 504 -29.56 -15.77 3.60
C ILE A 504 -28.63 -16.88 4.11
N GLU A 505 -27.35 -16.55 4.27
CA GLU A 505 -26.35 -17.44 4.84
C GLU A 505 -26.67 -17.83 6.30
N GLU A 506 -26.14 -18.97 6.76
CA GLU A 506 -26.34 -19.41 8.13
C GLU A 506 -25.86 -18.37 9.15
N PRO A 507 -26.64 -18.12 10.22
CA PRO A 507 -26.29 -17.17 11.26
C PRO A 507 -25.05 -17.64 12.01
N ILE A 508 -24.21 -16.68 12.42
CA ILE A 508 -23.02 -16.96 13.22
C ILE A 508 -23.49 -17.29 14.66
N PRO A 509 -23.02 -18.39 15.29
CA PRO A 509 -23.34 -18.71 16.68
C PRO A 509 -22.99 -17.56 17.62
N ASP A 510 -23.81 -17.30 18.64
CA ASP A 510 -23.56 -16.22 19.61
C ASP A 510 -22.21 -16.35 20.31
N LEU A 511 -21.57 -15.19 20.55
CA LEU A 511 -20.31 -15.15 21.28
C LEU A 511 -20.61 -15.52 22.73
N THR A 512 -20.01 -16.62 23.20
CA THR A 512 -19.96 -16.91 24.64
C THR A 512 -19.09 -15.85 25.29
N ILE A 513 -19.69 -14.97 26.09
CA ILE A 513 -18.97 -13.95 26.87
C ILE A 513 -18.10 -14.69 27.90
N ASN A 514 -16.85 -14.99 27.55
CA ASN A 514 -15.85 -15.36 28.55
C ASN A 514 -15.29 -14.06 29.13
N SER A 515 -15.24 -13.97 30.46
CA SER A 515 -14.68 -12.85 31.24
C SER A 515 -13.21 -12.55 30.92
N ASP A 516 -12.54 -13.46 30.22
CA ASP A 516 -11.11 -13.41 29.88
C ASP A 516 -10.88 -12.92 28.44
N ALA A 517 -11.83 -12.19 27.85
CA ALA A 517 -11.57 -11.43 26.63
C ALA A 517 -10.53 -10.34 26.96
N GLU A 518 -9.26 -10.74 27.02
CA GLU A 518 -8.13 -9.84 27.15
C GLU A 518 -8.27 -8.75 26.09
N ASN A 519 -7.96 -7.52 26.47
CA ASN A 519 -7.88 -6.31 25.63
C ASN A 519 -6.84 -6.43 24.49
N GLU A 520 -6.61 -7.61 23.93
CA GLU A 520 -5.98 -7.83 22.64
C GLU A 520 -7.00 -7.37 21.57
N GLY A 521 -7.01 -6.07 21.26
CA GLY A 521 -7.93 -5.37 20.35
C GLY A 521 -8.02 -5.91 18.90
N GLY A 522 -8.52 -7.13 18.77
CA GLY A 522 -8.80 -7.84 17.52
C GLY A 522 -10.11 -8.64 17.54
N ARG A 523 -10.80 -8.72 18.69
CA ARG A 523 -12.13 -9.36 18.84
C ARG A 523 -13.04 -8.67 19.87
N SER A 524 -12.81 -7.40 20.15
CA SER A 524 -13.67 -6.62 21.05
C SER A 524 -14.83 -5.99 20.28
N CYS A 525 -15.74 -6.85 19.80
CA CYS A 525 -17.14 -6.57 19.45
C CYS A 525 -17.93 -7.88 19.58
#